data_AF-A0A7K6RDB6-F1
#
_entry.id   AF-A0A7K6RDB6-F1
#
_cell.length_a   1.000
_cell.length_b   1.000
_cell.length_c   1.000
_cell.angle_alpha   90.00
_cell.angle_beta   90.00
_cell.angle_gamma   90.00
#
_symmetry.space_group_name_H-M   'P 1'
#
loop_
_entity.id
_entity.type
_entity.pdbx_description
1 polymer ?
#
loop_
_entity_poly.entity_id
_entity_poly.type
_entity_poly.pdbx_seq_one_letter_code
_entity_poly.pdbx_strand_id
1 'polypeptide(L)'
;MPLRYRTAPLGSLAVPGPLYSLRVLRVGFSRPHPDGSSRADASVTLVAGGPLTVLVDTGGPWMAQKLPKMLEAHGVTPGDVTHVVVTHGHSDHVGNINLFPA
;
A
#
# COMPACT_ATOMS: atom_id res chain seq x y z
N MET A 1 -27.22 7.89 21.38
CA MET A 1 -25.96 8.65 21.58
C MET A 1 -24.96 8.21 20.53
N PRO A 2 -24.32 9.11 19.77
CA PRO A 2 -23.31 8.69 18.79
C PRO A 2 -22.07 8.18 19.53
N LEU A 3 -21.52 7.06 19.07
CA LEU A 3 -20.26 6.51 19.56
C LEU A 3 -19.15 7.57 19.36
N ARG A 4 -18.51 7.99 20.45
CA ARG A 4 -17.34 8.88 20.40
C ARG A 4 -16.09 8.02 20.24
N TYR A 5 -15.58 7.92 19.03
CA TYR A 5 -14.28 7.33 18.77
C TYR A 5 -13.18 8.35 19.03
N ARG A 6 -12.08 7.91 19.66
CA ARG A 6 -10.82 8.66 19.69
C ARG A 6 -9.84 7.97 18.77
N THR A 7 -9.10 8.75 17.99
CA THR A 7 -8.04 8.25 17.12
C THR A 7 -6.69 8.75 17.61
N ALA A 8 -5.65 7.98 17.36
CA ALA A 8 -4.26 8.36 17.56
C ALA A 8 -3.43 7.77 16.42
N PRO A 9 -2.32 8.40 16.01
CA PRO A 9 -1.39 7.78 15.07
C PRO A 9 -0.91 6.44 15.61
N LEU A 10 -0.81 5.44 14.72
CA LEU A 10 -0.24 4.16 15.08
C LEU A 10 1.28 4.29 15.16
N GLY A 11 1.90 3.81 16.24
CA GLY A 11 3.36 3.87 16.44
C GLY A 11 4.16 2.87 15.61
N SER A 12 3.49 2.00 14.86
CA SER A 12 4.08 0.96 14.01
C SER A 12 3.30 0.89 12.71
N LEU A 13 3.99 0.64 11.60
CA LEU A 13 3.36 0.35 10.30
C LEU A 13 3.11 -1.14 10.08
N ALA A 14 3.41 -1.96 11.08
CA ALA A 14 3.16 -3.39 11.07
C ALA A 14 2.09 -3.75 12.10
N VAL A 15 1.15 -4.58 11.68
CA VAL A 15 0.14 -5.21 12.54
C VAL A 15 0.34 -6.72 12.43
N PRO A 16 0.98 -7.36 13.42
CA PRO A 16 1.21 -8.81 13.39
C PRO A 16 -0.11 -9.57 13.59
N GLY A 17 -0.20 -10.74 12.98
CA GLY A 17 -1.30 -11.68 13.20
C GLY A 17 -0.84 -13.12 13.00
N PRO A 18 -1.60 -14.11 13.52
CA PRO A 18 -1.16 -15.51 13.58
C PRO A 18 -1.18 -16.21 12.22
N LEU A 19 -2.06 -15.79 11.32
CA LEU A 19 -2.12 -16.29 9.94
C LEU A 19 -1.65 -15.24 8.94
N TYR A 20 -2.18 -14.02 9.05
CA TYR A 20 -1.77 -12.89 8.22
C TYR A 20 -1.21 -11.79 9.10
N SER A 21 -0.10 -11.22 8.66
CA SER A 21 0.43 -9.95 9.15
C SER A 21 0.25 -8.87 8.09
N LEU A 22 -0.05 -7.67 8.54
CA LEU A 22 -0.23 -6.48 7.72
C LEU A 22 0.99 -5.58 7.84
N ARG A 23 1.41 -4.99 6.73
CA ARG A 23 2.44 -3.96 6.71
C ARG A 23 2.10 -2.86 5.72
N VAL A 24 2.07 -1.63 6.20
CA VAL A 24 2.01 -0.44 5.34
C VAL A 24 3.41 -0.20 4.79
N LEU A 25 3.62 -0.57 3.51
CA LEU A 25 4.88 -0.37 2.79
C LEU A 25 5.14 1.11 2.50
N ARG A 26 4.04 1.85 2.25
CA ARG A 26 4.05 3.29 2.03
C ARG A 26 2.82 3.89 2.68
N VAL A 27 3.03 4.92 3.50
CA VAL A 27 1.95 5.78 3.98
C VAL A 27 1.65 6.80 2.89
N GLY A 28 0.40 6.84 2.45
CA GLY A 28 -0.07 7.81 1.48
C GLY A 28 -0.05 9.24 2.01
N PHE A 29 -0.10 10.19 1.10
CA PHE A 29 -0.14 11.62 1.45
C PHE A 29 -0.87 12.40 0.36
N SER A 30 -1.34 13.59 0.74
CA SER A 30 -1.78 14.63 -0.19
C SER A 30 -1.29 15.95 0.37
N ARG A 31 -0.51 16.69 -0.43
CA ARG A 31 0.14 17.93 -0.02
C ARG A 31 -0.14 19.02 -1.05
N PRO A 32 -0.87 20.08 -0.66
CA PRO A 32 -1.11 21.20 -1.57
C PRO A 32 0.18 21.97 -1.83
N HIS A 33 0.27 22.55 -3.03
CA HIS A 33 1.30 23.50 -3.42
C HIS A 33 0.71 24.91 -3.56
N PRO A 34 1.53 25.99 -3.43
CA PRO A 34 1.06 27.36 -3.55
C PRO A 34 0.46 27.73 -4.91
N ASP A 35 0.81 27.00 -5.96
CA ASP A 35 0.29 27.18 -7.33
C ASP A 35 -1.08 26.53 -7.56
N GLY A 36 -1.68 25.95 -6.51
CA GLY A 36 -2.97 25.26 -6.57
C GLY A 36 -2.87 23.79 -7.00
N SER A 37 -1.69 23.30 -7.37
CA SER A 37 -1.47 21.87 -7.61
C SER A 37 -1.39 21.09 -6.28
N SER A 38 -1.47 19.76 -6.37
CA SER A 38 -1.24 18.88 -5.22
C SER A 38 -0.29 17.75 -5.61
N ARG A 39 0.58 17.40 -4.66
CA ARG A 39 1.36 16.18 -4.75
C ARG A 39 0.71 15.13 -3.85
N ALA A 40 0.27 14.04 -4.47
CA ALA A 40 -0.38 12.93 -3.78
C ALA A 40 0.21 11.59 -4.19
N ASP A 41 0.05 10.61 -3.32
CA ASP A 41 0.28 9.19 -3.61
C ASP A 41 -0.50 8.34 -2.62
N ALA A 42 -0.97 7.18 -3.05
CA ALA A 42 -1.72 6.28 -2.18
C ALA A 42 -0.83 5.60 -1.14
N SER A 43 -1.47 5.11 -0.08
CA SER A 43 -0.86 4.09 0.76
C SER A 43 -0.74 2.80 -0.03
N VAL A 44 0.31 2.01 0.24
CA VAL A 44 0.47 0.65 -0.28
C VAL A 44 0.66 -0.30 0.89
N THR A 45 -0.13 -1.37 0.93
CA THR A 45 -0.16 -2.29 2.07
C THR A 45 0.05 -3.73 1.63
N LEU A 46 0.99 -4.43 2.26
CA LEU A 46 1.24 -5.85 2.09
C LEU A 46 0.50 -6.64 3.18
N VAL A 47 -0.19 -7.70 2.77
CA VAL A 47 -0.76 -8.73 3.64
C VAL A 47 -0.09 -10.06 3.31
N ALA A 48 0.59 -10.66 4.29
CA ALA A 48 1.40 -11.86 4.06
C ALA A 48 1.42 -12.79 5.29
N GLY A 49 1.97 -14.00 5.13
CA GLY A 49 2.14 -15.01 6.17
C GLY A 49 1.23 -16.24 5.99
N GLY A 50 0.11 -16.08 5.31
CA GLY A 50 -0.80 -17.17 4.95
C GLY A 50 -0.56 -17.70 3.53
N PRO A 51 -1.50 -18.49 2.98
CA PRO A 51 -1.38 -19.04 1.63
C PRO A 51 -1.47 -17.98 0.53
N LEU A 52 -1.94 -16.77 0.86
CA LEU A 52 -2.03 -15.65 -0.06
C LEU A 52 -1.04 -14.55 0.33
N THR A 53 -0.40 -13.96 -0.68
CA THR A 53 0.38 -12.74 -0.56
C THR A 53 -0.37 -11.66 -1.32
N VAL A 54 -0.97 -10.73 -0.58
CA VAL A 54 -1.88 -9.72 -1.15
C VAL A 54 -1.26 -8.34 -1.05
N LEU A 55 -1.27 -7.61 -2.16
CA LEU A 55 -0.94 -6.20 -2.19
C LEU A 55 -2.22 -5.37 -2.33
N VAL A 56 -2.45 -4.43 -1.41
CA VAL A 56 -3.58 -3.49 -1.47
C VAL A 56 -3.06 -2.14 -1.96
N ASP A 57 -3.56 -1.74 -3.13
CA ASP A 57 -3.10 -0.63 -3.97
C ASP A 57 -1.62 -0.73 -4.38
N THR A 58 -1.19 0.07 -5.36
CA THR A 58 0.13 -0.04 -6.00
C THR A 58 0.88 1.29 -6.11
N GLY A 59 0.31 2.38 -5.58
CA GLY A 59 0.85 3.73 -5.77
C GLY A 59 0.72 4.21 -7.23
N GLY A 60 1.16 5.44 -7.49
CA GLY A 60 1.20 5.97 -8.86
C GLY A 60 2.37 5.43 -9.70
N PRO A 61 2.38 5.66 -11.03
CA PRO A 61 3.41 5.13 -11.94
C PRO A 61 4.85 5.51 -11.55
N TRP A 62 5.02 6.63 -10.84
CA TRP A 62 6.30 7.06 -10.25
C TRP A 62 6.87 6.11 -9.18
N MET A 63 6.09 5.12 -8.72
CA MET A 63 6.51 4.08 -7.78
C MET A 63 7.12 2.84 -8.45
N ALA A 64 7.18 2.75 -9.78
CA ALA A 64 7.62 1.56 -10.51
C ALA A 64 8.96 0.98 -10.06
N GLN A 65 9.92 1.84 -9.70
CA GLN A 65 11.25 1.42 -9.23
C GLN A 65 11.34 1.23 -7.71
N LYS A 66 10.38 1.77 -6.95
CA LYS A 66 10.41 1.77 -5.48
C LYS A 66 9.58 0.64 -4.90
N LEU A 67 8.43 0.34 -5.50
CA LEU A 67 7.52 -0.69 -5.01
C LEU A 67 8.18 -2.08 -4.97
N PRO A 68 8.89 -2.56 -6.01
CA PRO A 68 9.60 -3.85 -5.94
C PRO A 68 10.64 -3.88 -4.81
N LYS A 69 11.39 -2.80 -4.60
CA LYS A 69 12.40 -2.71 -3.52
C LYS A 69 11.77 -2.73 -2.13
N MET A 70 10.58 -2.11 -1.97
CA MET A 70 9.83 -2.16 -0.72
C MET A 70 9.32 -3.57 -0.41
N LEU A 71 8.86 -4.31 -1.42
CA LEU A 71 8.48 -5.71 -1.27
C LEU A 71 9.70 -6.58 -0.92
N GLU A 72 10.81 -6.39 -1.64
CA GLU A 72 12.06 -7.15 -1.44
C GLU A 72 12.63 -6.97 -0.03
N ALA A 73 12.52 -5.77 0.54
CA ALA A 73 12.88 -5.49 1.93
C ALA A 73 12.09 -6.32 2.96
N HIS A 74 11.00 -6.97 2.52
CA HIS A 74 10.19 -7.89 3.30
C HIS A 74 10.22 -9.33 2.76
N GLY A 75 11.21 -9.66 1.91
CA GLY A 75 11.38 -11.00 1.36
C GLY A 75 10.30 -11.41 0.35
N VAL A 76 9.62 -10.44 -0.26
CA VAL A 76 8.58 -10.66 -1.27
C VAL A 76 9.05 -10.10 -2.60
N THR A 77 9.01 -10.90 -3.66
CA THR A 77 9.17 -10.41 -5.04
C THR A 77 7.80 -10.13 -5.66
N PRO A 78 7.73 -9.34 -6.75
CA PRO A 78 6.46 -9.16 -7.47
C PRO A 78 5.81 -10.48 -7.90
N GLY A 79 6.60 -11.51 -8.24
CA GLY A 79 6.08 -12.83 -8.63
C GLY A 79 5.50 -13.65 -7.46
N ASP A 80 5.82 -13.29 -6.22
CA ASP A 80 5.24 -13.95 -5.03
C ASP A 80 3.87 -13.37 -4.66
N VAL A 81 3.51 -12.20 -5.20
CA VAL A 81 2.22 -11.57 -4.96
C VAL A 81 1.15 -12.33 -5.73
N THR A 82 0.27 -13.02 -5.00
CA THR A 82 -0.79 -13.83 -5.61
C THR A 82 -2.01 -13.00 -5.98
N HIS A 83 -2.24 -11.87 -5.29
CA HIS A 83 -3.40 -11.01 -5.51
C HIS A 83 -3.02 -9.53 -5.39
N VAL A 84 -3.57 -8.71 -6.27
CA VAL A 84 -3.59 -7.25 -6.14
C VAL A 84 -5.03 -6.80 -5.93
N VAL A 85 -5.30 -6.13 -4.83
CA VAL A 85 -6.58 -5.49 -4.55
C VAL A 85 -6.44 -4.00 -4.80
N VAL A 86 -7.15 -3.52 -5.80
CA VAL A 86 -7.26 -2.10 -6.11
C VAL A 86 -8.51 -1.56 -5.42
N THR A 87 -8.34 -0.58 -4.53
CA THR A 87 -9.47 0.03 -3.83
C THR A 87 -10.37 0.85 -4.76
N HIS A 88 -9.77 1.57 -5.71
CA HIS A 88 -10.44 2.28 -6.80
C HIS A 88 -9.46 2.67 -7.93
N GLY A 89 -9.99 3.13 -9.06
CA GLY A 89 -9.23 3.32 -10.30
C GLY A 89 -8.46 4.64 -10.47
N HIS A 90 -8.15 5.38 -9.41
CA HIS A 90 -7.33 6.59 -9.56
C HIS A 90 -5.86 6.24 -9.80
N SER A 91 -5.17 7.12 -10.53
CA SER A 91 -3.82 6.87 -11.06
C SER A 91 -2.78 6.61 -9.98
N ASP A 92 -2.94 7.20 -8.80
CA ASP A 92 -2.08 7.02 -7.64
C ASP A 92 -2.38 5.75 -6.84
N HIS A 93 -3.40 4.97 -7.21
CA HIS A 93 -3.71 3.65 -6.64
C HIS A 93 -3.34 2.50 -7.59
N VAL A 94 -3.55 2.67 -8.90
CA VAL A 94 -3.41 1.61 -9.92
C VAL A 94 -2.13 1.69 -10.74
N GLY A 95 -1.24 2.63 -10.42
CA GLY A 95 -0.14 3.01 -11.30
C GLY A 95 0.88 1.91 -11.62
N ASN A 96 0.89 0.80 -10.88
CA ASN A 96 1.87 -0.28 -11.07
C ASN A 96 1.24 -1.68 -11.11
N ILE A 97 -0.04 -1.80 -11.47
CA ILE A 97 -0.69 -3.12 -11.64
C ILE A 97 0.05 -4.01 -12.66
N ASN A 98 0.72 -3.39 -13.64
CA ASN A 98 1.50 -4.09 -14.67
C ASN A 98 2.72 -4.84 -14.14
N LEU A 99 3.15 -4.59 -12.90
CA LEU A 99 4.27 -5.29 -12.27
C LEU A 99 3.89 -6.67 -11.72
N PHE A 100 2.60 -6.99 -11.66
CA PHE A 100 2.05 -8.20 -11.06
C PHE A 100 1.23 -8.99 -12.10
N PRO A 101 1.89 -9.57 -13.12
CA PRO A 101 1.20 -10.40 -14.10
C PRO A 101 0.70 -11.70 -13.46
N ALA A 102 -0.43 -12.19 -13.95
CA ALA A 102 -0.99 -13.49 -13.58
C ALA A 102 -0.12 -14.67 -14.06
#